data_AF-A0A099SC06-F1
#
_entry.id   AF-A0A099SC06-F1
#
_cell.length_a   1.000
_cell.length_b   1.000
_cell.length_c   1.000
_cell.angle_alpha   90.00
_cell.angle_beta   90.00
_cell.angle_gamma   90.00
#
_symmetry.space_group_name_H-M   'P 1'
#
loop_
_entity.id
_entity.type
_entity.pdbx_description
1 polymer ?
#
loop_
_entity_poly.entity_id
_entity_poly.type
_entity_poly.pdbx_seq_one_letter_code
_entity_poly.pdbx_strand_id
1 'polypeptide(L)'
;MNIAIKLKMLLHKIFWIDKFQGKSKLFTFVGKFFMYGYIVTIMLSLIAFVSSFDLSNLMFLLINILFFPIMYRIVMGIQRYIHKI
;
A
#
# COMPACT_ATOMS: atom_id res chain seq x y z
N MET A 1 -14.10 11.11 -15.76
CA MET A 1 -12.77 10.58 -15.34
C MET A 1 -12.97 9.32 -14.52
N ASN A 2 -12.42 8.18 -14.96
CA ASN A 2 -12.76 6.84 -14.48
C ASN A 2 -12.31 6.60 -13.01
N ILE A 3 -13.15 5.97 -12.17
CA ILE A 3 -12.91 5.80 -10.71
C ILE A 3 -11.61 5.03 -10.46
N ALA A 4 -11.35 4.00 -11.27
CA ALA A 4 -10.13 3.19 -11.20
C ALA A 4 -8.85 4.03 -11.36
N ILE A 5 -8.88 5.07 -12.19
CA ILE A 5 -7.73 5.94 -12.43
C ILE A 5 -7.45 6.81 -11.18
N LYS A 6 -8.51 7.37 -10.56
CA LYS A 6 -8.37 8.13 -9.31
C LYS A 6 -7.80 7.27 -8.18
N LEU A 7 -8.29 6.03 -8.06
CA LEU A 7 -7.82 5.10 -7.04
C LEU A 7 -6.33 4.75 -7.24
N LYS A 8 -5.93 4.47 -8.49
CA LYS A 8 -4.52 4.22 -8.82
C LYS A 8 -3.61 5.39 -8.46
N MET A 9 -4.01 6.62 -8.78
CA MET A 9 -3.23 7.82 -8.40
C MET A 9 -3.13 8.00 -6.89
N LEU A 10 -4.22 7.72 -6.15
CA LEU A 10 -4.21 7.76 -4.69
C LEU A 10 -3.23 6.74 -4.11
N LEU A 11 -3.28 5.50 -4.58
CA LEU A 11 -2.38 4.44 -4.14
C LEU A 11 -0.91 4.77 -4.45
N HIS A 12 -0.63 5.30 -5.65
CA HIS A 12 0.70 5.80 -6.00
C HIS A 12 1.22 6.87 -5.03
N LYS A 13 0.37 7.82 -4.63
CA LYS A 13 0.71 8.84 -3.62
C LYS A 13 0.88 8.25 -2.23
N ILE A 14 0.06 7.28 -1.84
CA ILE A 14 0.18 6.58 -0.54
C ILE A 14 1.55 5.90 -0.44
N PHE A 15 1.93 5.15 -1.47
CA PHE A 15 3.18 4.39 -1.53
C PHE A 15 4.37 5.19 -2.12
N TRP A 16 4.27 6.52 -2.21
CA TRP A 16 5.33 7.40 -2.75
C TRP A 16 5.94 6.93 -4.09
N ILE A 17 5.20 6.15 -4.88
CA ILE A 17 5.70 5.59 -6.15
C ILE A 17 6.11 6.74 -7.07
N ASP A 18 5.32 7.81 -7.08
CA ASP A 18 5.58 9.02 -7.87
C ASP A 18 6.92 9.70 -7.50
N LYS A 19 7.39 9.56 -6.24
CA LYS A 19 8.67 10.14 -5.79
C LYS A 19 9.88 9.32 -6.21
N PHE A 20 9.69 8.02 -6.43
CA PHE A 20 10.76 7.09 -6.82
C PHE A 20 10.82 6.88 -8.33
N GLN A 21 9.71 7.13 -9.03
CA GLN A 21 9.60 7.01 -10.47
C GLN A 21 10.62 7.92 -11.16
N GLY A 22 11.54 7.32 -11.92
CA GLY A 22 12.63 8.03 -12.59
C GLY A 22 13.92 8.21 -11.77
N LYS A 23 13.88 8.01 -10.44
CA LYS A 23 15.08 8.07 -9.58
C LYS A 23 15.72 6.71 -9.33
N SER A 24 14.89 5.70 -9.06
CA SER A 24 15.38 4.33 -8.84
C SER A 24 14.36 3.29 -9.30
N LYS A 25 14.82 2.38 -10.17
CA LYS A 25 14.02 1.25 -10.65
C LYS A 25 13.64 0.31 -9.50
N LEU A 26 14.57 0.05 -8.58
CA LEU A 26 14.35 -0.85 -7.44
C LEU A 26 13.31 -0.30 -6.48
N PHE A 27 13.43 0.96 -6.05
CA PHE A 27 12.44 1.57 -5.14
C PHE A 27 11.06 1.70 -5.77
N THR A 28 11.00 1.94 -7.09
CA THR A 28 9.73 1.93 -7.83
C THR A 28 9.11 0.55 -7.88
N PHE A 29 9.92 -0.50 -8.10
CA PHE A 29 9.45 -1.89 -8.09
C PHE A 29 8.92 -2.29 -6.72
N VAL A 30 9.69 -2.03 -5.66
CA VAL A 30 9.31 -2.29 -4.28
C VAL A 30 8.01 -1.56 -3.94
N GLY A 31 7.88 -0.28 -4.28
CA GLY A 31 6.65 0.47 -4.06
C GLY A 31 5.43 -0.11 -4.75
N LYS A 32 5.56 -0.56 -6.00
CA LYS A 32 4.49 -1.26 -6.71
C LYS A 32 4.15 -2.59 -6.07
N PHE A 33 5.15 -3.38 -5.67
CA PHE A 33 4.95 -4.67 -5.02
C PHE A 33 4.14 -4.53 -3.73
N PHE A 34 4.53 -3.59 -2.85
CA PHE A 34 3.78 -3.31 -1.62
C PHE A 34 2.38 -2.77 -1.90
N MET A 35 2.20 -1.92 -2.92
CA MET A 35 0.88 -1.43 -3.31
C MET A 35 -0.05 -2.58 -3.77
N TYR A 36 0.44 -3.51 -4.58
CA TYR A 36 -0.36 -4.66 -5.01
C TYR A 36 -0.65 -5.60 -3.84
N GLY A 37 0.35 -5.88 -3.00
CA GLY A 37 0.16 -6.68 -1.78
C GLY A 37 -0.91 -6.09 -0.86
N TYR A 38 -0.91 -4.77 -0.69
CA TYR A 38 -1.93 -4.05 0.09
C TYR A 38 -3.35 -4.27 -0.44
N ILE A 39 -3.55 -4.17 -1.77
CA ILE A 39 -4.86 -4.42 -2.39
C ILE A 39 -5.30 -5.87 -2.17
N VAL A 40 -4.39 -6.83 -2.36
CA VAL A 40 -4.67 -8.26 -2.20
C VAL A 40 -5.09 -8.57 -0.75
N THR A 41 -4.35 -8.05 0.24
CA THR A 41 -4.66 -8.25 1.66
C THR A 41 -6.04 -7.68 2.02
N ILE A 42 -6.40 -6.50 1.49
CA ILE A 42 -7.74 -5.92 1.68
C ILE A 42 -8.81 -6.83 1.12
N MET A 43 -8.64 -7.31 -0.11
CA MET A 43 -9.61 -8.18 -0.77
C MET A 43 -9.80 -9.51 0.00
N LEU A 44 -8.71 -10.14 0.42
CA LEU A 44 -8.78 -11.38 1.21
C LEU A 44 -9.47 -11.17 2.56
N SER A 45 -9.17 -10.07 3.25
CA SER A 45 -9.77 -9.76 4.54
C SER A 45 -11.26 -9.43 4.43
N LEU A 46 -11.67 -8.75 3.34
CA LEU A 46 -13.08 -8.50 3.03
C LEU A 46 -13.83 -9.80 2.73
N ILE A 47 -13.25 -10.69 1.94
CA ILE A 47 -13.85 -12.01 1.65
C ILE A 47 -14.00 -12.79 2.96
N ALA A 48 -12.96 -12.84 3.80
CA ALA A 48 -13.02 -13.52 5.10
C ALA A 48 -14.11 -12.92 6.00
N PHE A 49 -14.22 -11.58 6.06
CA PHE A 49 -15.28 -10.91 6.80
C PHE A 49 -16.68 -11.29 6.32
N VAL A 50 -16.91 -11.30 5.01
CA VAL A 50 -18.23 -11.66 4.44
C VAL A 50 -18.54 -13.15 4.65
N SER A 51 -17.54 -14.03 4.57
CA SER A 51 -17.74 -15.47 4.76
C SER A 51 -17.98 -15.86 6.20
N SER A 52 -17.35 -15.19 7.17
CA SER A 52 -17.45 -15.55 8.59
C SER A 52 -18.34 -14.61 9.41
N PHE A 53 -18.74 -13.46 8.87
CA PHE A 53 -19.43 -12.36 9.59
C PHE A 53 -18.76 -12.00 10.93
N ASP A 54 -17.43 -12.16 11.02
CA ASP A 54 -16.67 -11.94 12.24
C ASP A 54 -16.13 -10.51 12.31
N LEU A 55 -16.51 -9.78 13.36
CA LEU A 55 -16.05 -8.43 13.62
C LEU A 55 -14.52 -8.34 13.80
N SER A 56 -13.88 -9.43 14.23
CA SER A 56 -12.42 -9.52 14.38
C SER A 56 -11.71 -9.34 13.03
N ASN A 57 -12.27 -9.90 11.95
CA ASN A 57 -11.73 -9.75 10.60
C ASN A 57 -11.88 -8.31 10.08
N LEU A 58 -12.96 -7.63 10.44
CA LEU A 58 -13.14 -6.20 10.15
C LEU A 58 -12.11 -5.34 10.89
N MET A 59 -11.88 -5.62 12.17
CA MET A 59 -10.86 -4.92 12.97
C MET A 59 -9.46 -5.14 12.39
N PHE A 60 -9.13 -6.38 12.01
CA PHE A 60 -7.86 -6.70 11.37
C PHE A 60 -7.70 -5.97 10.03
N LEU A 61 -8.74 -5.91 9.19
CA LEU A 61 -8.73 -5.15 7.94
C LEU A 61 -8.43 -3.67 8.20
N LEU A 62 -9.11 -3.03 9.16
CA LEU A 62 -8.93 -1.60 9.47
C LEU A 62 -7.51 -1.30 9.96
N ILE A 63 -6.96 -2.16 10.81
CA ILE A 63 -5.58 -2.03 11.29
C ILE A 63 -4.62 -2.15 10.10
N ASN A 64 -4.77 -3.15 9.23
CA ASN A 64 -3.90 -3.30 8.06
C ASN A 64 -4.00 -2.14 7.08
N ILE A 65 -5.20 -1.60 6.86
CA ILE A 65 -5.42 -0.42 6.01
C ILE A 65 -4.58 0.77 6.49
N LEU A 66 -4.46 0.97 7.80
CA LEU A 66 -3.72 2.10 8.37
C LEU A 66 -2.22 1.80 8.54
N PHE A 67 -1.88 0.67 9.16
CA PHE A 67 -0.49 0.36 9.54
C PHE A 67 0.40 0.06 8.35
N PHE A 68 -0.12 -0.67 7.34
CA PHE A 68 0.68 -1.11 6.21
C PHE A 68 1.29 0.06 5.41
N PRO A 69 0.53 1.11 5.00
CA PRO A 69 1.10 2.26 4.32
C PRO A 69 2.03 3.10 5.21
N ILE A 70 1.77 3.16 6.52
CA ILE A 70 2.64 3.87 7.47
C ILE A 70 3.99 3.17 7.58
N MET A 71 3.99 1.85 7.83
CA MET A 71 5.20 1.04 7.93
C MET A 71 6.03 1.12 6.65
N TYR A 72 5.38 0.99 5.49
CA TYR A 72 6.06 1.17 4.21
C TYR A 72 6.73 2.56 4.09
N ARG A 73 6.04 3.64 4.47
CA ARG A 73 6.60 5.01 4.40
C ARG A 73 7.80 5.19 5.32
N ILE A 74 7.79 4.59 6.50
CA ILE A 74 8.93 4.63 7.43
C ILE A 74 10.13 3.93 6.79
N VAL A 75 9.96 2.69 6.34
CA VAL A 75 11.03 1.90 5.71
C VAL A 75 11.59 2.62 4.49
N MET A 76 10.74 3.10 3.60
CA MET A 76 11.18 3.80 2.39
C MET A 76 11.75 5.19 2.68
N GLY A 77 11.28 5.86 3.73
CA GLY A 77 11.88 7.11 4.21
C GLY A 77 13.31 6.91 4.69
N ILE A 78 13.56 5.85 5.46
CA ILE A 78 14.90 5.46 5.91
C ILE A 78 15.78 5.09 4.70
N GLN A 79 15.27 4.25 3.80
CA GLN A 79 16.02 3.84 2.59
C GLN A 79 16.40 5.03 1.72
N ARG A 80 15.50 6.01 1.59
CA ARG A 80 15.74 7.26 0.86
C ARG A 80 16.83 8.12 1.52
N TYR A 81 16.85 8.18 2.86
CA TYR A 81 17.89 8.89 3.60
C TYR A 81 19.27 8.22 3.41
N ILE A 82 19.34 6.89 3.51
CA ILE A 82 20.58 6.11 3.34
C ILE A 82 21.15 6.28 1.93
N HIS A 83 20.31 6.16 0.90
CA HIS A 83 20.74 6.22 -0.50
C HIS A 83 20.78 7.66 -1.07
N LYS A 84 20.46 8.68 -0.25
CA LYS A 84 20.41 10.11 -0.62
C LYS A 84 19.57 10.40 -1.90
N ILE A 85 18.40 9.76 -2.02
CA ILE A 85 17.48 9.87 -3.17
C ILE A 85 16.44 10.99 -3.01
#